data_AF-L7EUV0-F1
#
_entry.id   AF-L7EUV0-F1
#
_cell.length_a   1.000
_cell.length_b   1.000
_cell.length_c   1.000
_cell.angle_alpha   90.00
_cell.angle_beta   90.00
_cell.angle_gamma   90.00
#
_symmetry.space_group_name_H-M   'P 1'
#
loop_
_entity.id
_entity.type
_entity.pdbx_description
1 polymer ?
#
loop_
_entity_poly.entity_id
_entity_poly.type
_entity_poly.pdbx_seq_one_letter_code
_entity_poly.pdbx_strand_id
1 'polypeptide(L)'
;MTDRPYTDDDLRAEAVRQHHSLTEDPDFMGVGEQMQDQEIVPDGGVTWDDFSEGTFEAAQRSIHDLINGAANVSEWAVDIGADGLEPLDSVLSMQTSTGPLARIHFAVRPDMPERLRRALVEGLAVEIAKYLPTA
;
A
#
# COMPACT_ATOMS: atom_id res chain seq x y z
N MET A 1 -20.12 -31.55 11.63
CA MET A 1 -20.51 -30.26 11.03
C MET A 1 -21.12 -29.42 12.14
N THR A 2 -20.83 -28.13 12.18
CA THR A 2 -21.40 -27.22 13.20
C THR A 2 -22.48 -26.39 12.52
N ASP A 3 -23.63 -26.21 13.17
CA ASP A 3 -24.71 -25.33 12.71
C ASP A 3 -24.56 -23.88 13.19
N ARG A 4 -23.38 -23.52 13.72
CA ARG A 4 -23.11 -22.16 14.18
C ARG A 4 -23.02 -21.20 12.97
N PRO A 5 -23.80 -20.11 12.92
CA PRO A 5 -23.64 -19.09 11.90
C PRO A 5 -22.35 -18.29 12.12
N TYR A 6 -21.72 -17.85 11.02
CA TYR A 6 -20.55 -16.96 11.06
C TYR A 6 -20.95 -15.52 11.44
N THR A 7 -20.04 -14.78 12.07
CA THR A 7 -20.18 -13.34 12.36
C THR A 7 -19.47 -12.49 11.31
N ASP A 8 -19.68 -11.17 11.34
CA ASP A 8 -18.91 -10.22 10.52
C ASP A 8 -17.41 -10.28 10.86
N ASP A 9 -17.09 -10.36 12.15
CA ASP A 9 -15.71 -10.53 12.63
C ASP A 9 -15.06 -11.81 12.09
N ASP A 10 -15.79 -12.92 12.02
CA ASP A 10 -15.30 -14.18 11.45
C ASP A 10 -14.94 -13.99 9.96
N LEU A 11 -15.75 -13.23 9.21
CA LEU A 11 -15.52 -12.93 7.79
C LEU A 11 -14.34 -11.98 7.60
N ARG A 12 -14.22 -10.93 8.41
CA ARG A 12 -13.10 -9.98 8.37
C ARG A 12 -11.79 -10.69 8.66
N ALA A 13 -11.72 -11.47 9.74
CA ALA A 13 -10.52 -12.22 10.11
C ALA A 13 -10.06 -13.17 8.98
N GLU A 14 -11.00 -13.87 8.35
CA GLU A 14 -10.68 -14.75 7.23
C GLU A 14 -10.26 -13.97 5.98
N ALA A 15 -10.89 -12.83 5.70
CA ALA A 15 -10.49 -11.94 4.61
C ALA A 15 -9.06 -11.40 4.80
N VAL A 16 -8.68 -11.03 6.03
CA VAL A 16 -7.31 -10.60 6.37
C VAL A 16 -6.32 -11.71 6.10
N ARG A 17 -6.62 -12.94 6.54
CA ARG A 17 -5.76 -14.11 6.32
C ARG A 17 -5.57 -14.39 4.83
N GLN A 18 -6.65 -14.33 4.04
CA GLN A 18 -6.58 -14.56 2.60
C GLN A 18 -5.86 -13.43 1.86
N HIS A 19 -6.18 -12.17 2.16
CA HIS A 19 -5.51 -11.02 1.56
C HIS A 19 -4.00 -11.08 1.82
N HIS A 20 -3.60 -11.37 3.07
CA HIS A 20 -2.20 -11.56 3.42
C HIS A 20 -1.54 -12.66 2.59
N SER A 21 -2.14 -13.86 2.56
CA SER A 21 -1.60 -15.00 1.80
C SER A 21 -1.50 -14.75 0.30
N LEU A 22 -2.41 -13.96 -0.28
CA LEU A 22 -2.36 -13.58 -1.70
C LEU A 22 -1.26 -12.55 -1.99
N THR A 23 -0.82 -11.81 -0.97
CA THR A 23 0.25 -10.80 -1.08
C THR A 23 1.61 -11.31 -0.62
N GLU A 24 1.68 -12.43 0.10
CA GLU A 24 2.91 -12.89 0.75
C GLU A 24 3.97 -13.46 -0.18
N ASP A 25 3.62 -13.91 -1.39
CA ASP A 25 4.59 -14.67 -2.16
C ASP A 25 4.30 -14.74 -3.67
N PRO A 26 4.48 -13.66 -4.45
CA PRO A 26 4.98 -13.87 -5.79
C PRO A 26 6.42 -14.36 -5.62
N ASP A 27 6.65 -15.65 -5.88
CA ASP A 27 8.02 -16.16 -5.90
C ASP A 27 8.86 -15.33 -6.88
N PHE A 28 10.18 -15.32 -6.69
CA PHE A 28 11.08 -14.54 -7.54
C PHE A 28 10.74 -14.72 -9.03
N MET A 29 10.50 -15.96 -9.47
CA MET A 29 10.11 -16.28 -10.84
C MET A 29 8.78 -15.63 -11.26
N GLY A 30 7.74 -15.69 -10.42
CA GLY A 30 6.44 -15.09 -10.63
C GLY A 30 6.47 -13.56 -10.70
N VAL A 31 7.39 -12.91 -9.99
CA VAL A 31 7.66 -11.46 -10.19
C VAL A 31 8.16 -11.21 -11.61
N GLY A 32 9.11 -12.02 -12.09
CA GLY A 32 9.63 -11.90 -13.46
C GLY A 32 8.57 -12.18 -14.52
N GLU A 33 7.76 -13.22 -14.34
CA GLU A 33 6.65 -13.54 -15.23
C GLU A 33 5.61 -12.41 -15.29
N GLN A 34 5.33 -11.74 -14.17
CA GLN A 34 4.41 -10.59 -14.14
C GLN A 34 5.03 -9.30 -14.71
N MET A 35 6.35 -9.19 -14.79
CA MET A 35 7.04 -8.06 -15.43
C MET A 35 7.06 -8.18 -16.96
N GLN A 36 7.04 -9.39 -17.50
CA GLN A 36 7.09 -9.63 -18.95
C GLN A 36 5.94 -8.91 -19.67
N ASP A 37 6.27 -8.35 -20.83
CA ASP A 37 5.41 -7.54 -21.69
C ASP A 37 4.78 -6.29 -21.03
N GLN A 38 5.11 -5.99 -19.76
CA GLN A 38 4.61 -4.79 -19.09
C GLN A 38 5.47 -3.57 -19.45
N GLU A 39 4.80 -2.48 -19.79
CA GLU A 39 5.46 -1.19 -19.97
C GLU A 39 6.00 -0.66 -18.64
N ILE A 40 7.15 0.00 -18.69
CA ILE A 40 7.67 0.74 -17.54
C ILE A 40 6.83 2.01 -17.36
N VAL A 41 6.26 2.17 -16.17
CA VAL A 41 5.53 3.37 -15.76
C VAL A 41 6.41 4.30 -14.91
N PRO A 42 6.23 5.64 -15.00
CA PRO A 42 5.28 6.34 -15.86
C PRO A 42 5.82 6.64 -17.28
N ASP A 43 7.09 6.29 -17.56
CA ASP A 43 7.82 6.75 -18.74
C ASP A 43 7.21 6.25 -20.07
N GLY A 44 6.65 5.04 -20.09
CA GLY A 44 5.98 4.44 -21.24
C GLY A 44 6.92 4.16 -22.43
N GLY A 45 6.43 3.40 -23.41
CA GLY A 45 7.13 3.19 -24.68
C GLY A 45 8.35 2.27 -24.64
N VAL A 46 8.66 1.66 -23.50
CA VAL A 46 9.65 0.59 -23.31
C VAL A 46 9.05 -0.43 -22.35
N THR A 47 9.16 -1.71 -22.66
CA THR A 47 8.75 -2.81 -21.78
C THR A 47 9.93 -3.30 -20.94
N TRP A 48 9.67 -4.05 -19.87
CA TRP A 48 10.74 -4.69 -19.11
C TRP A 48 11.61 -5.63 -19.99
N ASP A 49 11.04 -6.24 -21.02
CA ASP A 49 11.74 -7.18 -21.91
C ASP A 49 12.72 -6.50 -22.89
N ASP A 50 12.60 -5.19 -23.08
CA ASP A 50 13.53 -4.42 -23.91
C ASP A 50 14.91 -4.27 -23.24
N PHE A 51 15.03 -4.61 -21.95
CA PHE A 51 16.29 -4.57 -21.21
C PHE A 51 17.12 -5.84 -21.40
N SER A 52 18.43 -5.72 -21.20
CA SER A 52 19.29 -6.91 -21.16
C SER A 52 18.88 -7.85 -20.03
N GLU A 53 19.08 -9.16 -20.20
CA GLU A 53 18.77 -10.19 -19.20
C GLU A 53 19.30 -9.84 -17.81
N GLY A 54 20.55 -9.38 -17.71
CA GLY A 54 21.15 -8.98 -16.43
C GLY A 54 20.49 -7.74 -15.80
N THR A 55 19.98 -6.81 -16.61
CA THR A 55 19.22 -5.65 -16.11
C THR A 55 17.82 -6.05 -15.67
N PHE A 56 17.15 -6.91 -16.44
CA PHE A 56 15.85 -7.47 -16.10
C PHE A 56 15.90 -8.24 -14.77
N GLU A 57 16.86 -9.16 -14.61
CA GLU A 57 17.03 -9.96 -13.38
C GLU A 57 17.30 -9.06 -12.16
N ALA A 58 18.11 -8.01 -12.33
CA ALA A 58 18.38 -7.05 -11.25
C ALA A 58 17.12 -6.27 -10.84
N ALA A 59 16.30 -5.86 -11.81
CA ALA A 59 15.01 -5.20 -11.56
C ALA A 59 14.03 -6.15 -10.86
N GLN A 60 13.89 -7.39 -11.35
CA GLN A 60 13.08 -8.44 -10.76
C GLN A 60 13.45 -8.70 -9.30
N ARG A 61 14.75 -8.79 -8.99
CA ARG A 61 15.23 -8.98 -7.62
C ARG A 61 14.89 -7.78 -6.74
N SER A 62 15.07 -6.58 -7.25
CA SER A 62 14.74 -5.34 -6.51
C SER A 62 13.24 -5.24 -6.24
N ILE A 63 12.39 -5.58 -7.20
CA ILE A 63 10.92 -5.57 -7.04
C ILE A 63 10.49 -6.64 -6.04
N HIS A 64 11.03 -7.86 -6.15
CA HIS A 64 10.78 -8.94 -5.21
C HIS A 64 11.20 -8.55 -3.78
N ASP A 65 12.35 -7.89 -3.61
CA ASP A 65 12.80 -7.42 -2.30
C ASP A 65 11.90 -6.31 -1.75
N LEU A 66 11.37 -5.42 -2.60
CA LEU A 66 10.38 -4.41 -2.20
C LEU A 66 9.07 -5.04 -1.72
N ILE A 67 8.59 -6.07 -2.41
CA ILE A 67 7.36 -6.80 -2.03
C ILE A 67 7.57 -7.51 -0.69
N ASN A 68 8.67 -8.24 -0.52
CA ASN A 68 8.97 -8.95 0.72
C ASN A 68 9.27 -8.02 1.90
N GLY A 69 9.81 -6.82 1.62
CA GLY A 69 10.05 -5.80 2.63
C GLY A 69 8.82 -4.98 3.02
N ALA A 70 7.70 -5.12 2.30
CA ALA A 70 6.49 -4.37 2.57
C ALA A 70 5.84 -4.79 3.90
N ALA A 71 5.29 -3.82 4.62
CA ALA A 71 4.53 -4.10 5.83
C ALA A 71 3.23 -4.83 5.48
N ASN A 72 2.90 -5.88 6.23
CA ASN A 72 1.58 -6.50 6.13
C ASN A 72 0.52 -5.53 6.69
N VAL A 73 -0.26 -4.94 5.78
CA VAL A 73 -1.38 -4.03 6.08
C VAL A 73 -2.74 -4.64 5.74
N SER A 74 -2.80 -5.98 5.63
CA SER A 74 -4.02 -6.68 5.18
C SER A 74 -5.23 -6.44 6.08
N GLU A 75 -5.02 -6.36 7.39
CA GLU A 75 -6.08 -6.00 8.35
C GLU A 75 -6.65 -4.61 8.07
N TRP A 76 -5.76 -3.62 7.94
CA TRP A 76 -6.18 -2.25 7.64
C TRP A 76 -6.88 -2.15 6.28
N ALA A 77 -6.39 -2.85 5.26
CA ALA A 77 -6.99 -2.85 3.92
C ALA A 77 -8.42 -3.44 3.94
N VAL A 78 -8.61 -4.56 4.64
CA VAL A 78 -9.94 -5.20 4.79
C VAL A 78 -10.88 -4.29 5.59
N ASP A 79 -10.43 -3.72 6.70
CA ASP A 79 -11.27 -2.85 7.52
C ASP A 79 -11.68 -1.57 6.78
N ILE A 80 -10.75 -0.94 6.06
CA ILE A 80 -11.03 0.23 5.21
C ILE A 80 -12.13 -0.10 4.18
N GLY A 81 -12.00 -1.23 3.49
CA GLY A 81 -12.97 -1.65 2.47
C GLY A 81 -14.34 -2.02 3.06
N ALA A 82 -14.35 -2.74 4.17
CA ALA A 82 -15.58 -3.17 4.84
C ALA A 82 -16.36 -1.97 5.43
N ASP A 83 -15.67 -0.90 5.80
CA ASP A 83 -16.27 0.35 6.28
C ASP A 83 -16.67 1.30 5.13
N GLY A 84 -16.43 0.91 3.87
CA GLY A 84 -16.75 1.70 2.68
C GLY A 84 -15.91 2.98 2.56
N LEU A 85 -14.69 2.96 3.10
CA LEU A 85 -13.73 4.05 3.00
C LEU A 85 -12.82 3.84 1.78
N GLU A 86 -12.39 4.95 1.18
CA GLU A 86 -11.44 4.98 0.06
C GLU A 86 -10.16 5.68 0.50
N PRO A 87 -8.97 5.17 0.09
CA PRO A 87 -7.71 5.84 0.37
C PRO A 87 -7.66 7.22 -0.31
N LEU A 88 -7.06 8.19 0.36
CA LEU A 88 -6.71 9.48 -0.23
C LEU A 88 -5.29 9.43 -0.80
N ASP A 89 -5.09 10.07 -1.95
CA ASP A 89 -3.75 10.27 -2.54
C ASP A 89 -2.87 11.16 -1.65
N SER A 90 -3.49 12.03 -0.86
CA SER A 90 -2.81 12.89 0.10
C SER A 90 -2.24 12.07 1.26
N VAL A 91 -0.93 12.23 1.51
CA VAL A 91 -0.22 11.60 2.64
C VAL A 91 0.52 12.65 3.44
N LEU A 92 0.65 12.44 4.76
CA LEU A 92 1.59 13.19 5.57
C LEU A 92 2.86 12.37 5.74
N SER A 93 4.01 12.93 5.41
CA SER A 93 5.31 12.29 5.60
C SER A 93 6.20 13.14 6.49
N MET A 94 6.73 12.52 7.54
CA MET A 94 7.72 13.10 8.45
C MET A 94 9.10 12.54 8.07
N GLN A 95 10.09 13.42 7.97
CA GLN A 95 11.45 13.08 7.53
C GLN A 95 12.46 13.45 8.61
N THR A 96 13.55 12.69 8.67
CA THR A 96 14.79 13.04 9.37
C THR A 96 15.89 13.32 8.35
N SER A 97 17.08 13.69 8.81
CA SER A 97 18.27 13.81 7.95
C SER A 97 18.71 12.48 7.32
N THR A 98 18.24 11.34 7.85
CA THR A 98 18.63 10.00 7.40
C THR A 98 17.51 9.24 6.69
N GLY A 99 16.31 9.82 6.54
CA GLY A 99 15.19 9.20 5.84
C GLY A 99 13.82 9.41 6.50
N PRO A 100 12.79 8.67 6.08
CA PRO A 100 11.44 8.83 6.61
C PRO A 100 11.35 8.38 8.07
N LEU A 101 10.81 9.26 8.92
CA LEU A 101 10.50 8.95 10.32
C LEU A 101 9.15 8.24 10.44
N ALA A 102 8.15 8.76 9.73
CA ALA A 102 6.78 8.25 9.78
C ALA A 102 5.99 8.73 8.56
N ARG A 103 4.98 7.95 8.17
CA ARG A 103 4.02 8.28 7.11
C ARG A 103 2.61 7.99 7.59
N ILE A 104 1.68 8.89 7.29
CA ILE A 104 0.26 8.76 7.61
C ILE A 104 -0.51 8.74 6.30
N HIS A 105 -1.19 7.63 6.06
CA HIS A 105 -2.17 7.46 4.99
C HIS A 105 -3.57 7.69 5.56
N PHE A 106 -4.47 8.23 4.74
CA PHE A 106 -5.84 8.51 5.13
C PHE A 106 -6.78 7.67 4.28
N ALA A 107 -7.88 7.22 4.89
CA ALA A 107 -9.03 6.70 4.18
C ALA A 107 -10.29 7.44 4.66
N VAL A 108 -11.16 7.81 3.72
CA VAL A 108 -12.37 8.59 4.00
C VAL A 108 -13.54 8.08 3.17
N ARG A 109 -14.76 8.46 3.55
CA ARG A 109 -15.94 8.12 2.74
C ARG A 109 -15.88 8.78 1.35
N PRO A 110 -16.33 8.10 0.29
CA PRO A 110 -16.32 8.64 -1.08
C PRO A 110 -17.14 9.91 -1.23
N ASP A 111 -18.22 10.07 -0.45
CA ASP A 111 -19.08 11.26 -0.46
C ASP A 111 -18.57 12.40 0.42
N MET A 112 -17.43 12.26 1.10
CA MET A 112 -16.85 13.34 1.90
C MET A 112 -16.49 14.53 0.99
N PRO A 113 -17.03 15.74 1.25
CA PRO A 113 -16.71 16.93 0.48
C PRO A 113 -15.21 17.23 0.46
N GLU A 114 -14.68 17.61 -0.71
CA GLU A 114 -13.25 17.91 -0.91
C GLU A 114 -12.71 18.93 0.10
N ARG A 115 -13.51 19.96 0.44
CA ARG A 115 -13.13 20.94 1.46
C ARG A 115 -12.88 20.30 2.84
N LEU A 116 -13.68 19.29 3.20
CA LEU A 116 -13.52 18.57 4.47
C LEU A 116 -12.33 17.59 4.41
N ARG A 117 -12.12 16.91 3.27
CA ARG A 117 -10.94 16.07 3.04
C ARG A 117 -9.65 16.86 3.25
N ARG A 118 -9.57 18.04 2.63
CA ARG A 118 -8.44 18.97 2.79
C ARG A 118 -8.28 19.47 4.22
N ALA A 119 -9.37 19.92 4.85
CA ALA A 119 -9.33 20.41 6.22
C ALA A 119 -8.86 19.33 7.22
N LEU A 120 -9.21 18.06 6.99
CA LEU A 120 -8.72 16.93 7.79
C LEU A 120 -7.20 16.79 7.66
N VAL A 121 -6.68 16.72 6.43
CA VAL A 121 -5.25 16.51 6.17
C VAL A 121 -4.42 17.70 6.67
N GLU A 122 -4.81 18.93 6.31
CA GLU A 122 -4.12 20.15 6.72
C GLU A 122 -4.22 20.37 8.23
N GLY A 123 -5.39 20.14 8.82
CA GLY A 123 -5.60 20.28 10.26
C GLY A 123 -4.74 19.32 11.05
N LEU A 124 -4.66 18.05 10.64
CA LEU A 124 -3.79 17.07 11.28
C LEU A 124 -2.32 17.42 11.09
N ALA A 125 -1.91 17.89 9.91
CA ALA A 125 -0.54 18.33 9.65
C ALA A 125 -0.12 19.48 10.58
N VAL A 126 -0.97 20.50 10.72
CA VAL A 126 -0.75 21.64 11.62
C VAL A 126 -0.66 21.18 13.07
N GLU A 127 -1.50 20.25 13.49
CA GLU A 127 -1.49 19.74 14.86
C GLU A 127 -0.19 18.98 15.16
N ILE A 128 0.20 18.04 14.30
CA ILE A 128 1.43 17.25 14.45
C ILE A 128 2.65 18.17 14.48
N ALA A 129 2.68 19.19 13.61
CA ALA A 129 3.80 20.13 13.53
C ALA A 129 4.09 20.88 14.84
N LYS A 130 3.11 21.03 15.75
CA LYS A 130 3.32 21.66 17.07
C LYS A 130 4.24 20.86 17.98
N TYR A 131 4.35 19.55 17.74
CA TYR A 131 5.09 18.61 18.58
C TYR A 131 6.38 18.12 17.94
N LEU A 132 6.58 18.40 16.65
CA LEU A 132 7.83 18.09 15.97
C LEU A 132 8.84 19.20 16.23
N PRO A 133 10.08 18.88 16.67
CA PRO A 133 11.12 19.89 16.78
C PRO A 133 11.37 20.48 15.39
N THR A 134 11.34 21.82 15.28
CA THR A 134 11.91 22.50 14.11
C THR A 134 13.37 22.11 14.03
N ALA A 135 13.73 21.43 12.93
CA ALA A 135 15.10 21.11 12.58
C ALA A 135 15.97 22.38 12.45
#